data_AF-A0A534KZ12-F1
#
_entry.id   AF-A0A534KZ12-F1
#
_cell.length_a   1.000
_cell.length_b   1.000
_cell.length_c   1.000
_cell.angle_alpha   90.00
_cell.angle_beta   90.00
_cell.angle_gamma   90.00
#
_symmetry.space_group_name_H-M   'P 1'
#
loop_
_entity.id
_entity.type
_entity.pdbx_description
1 polymer ?
#
loop_
_entity_poly.entity_id
_entity_poly.type
_entity_poly.pdbx_seq_one_letter_code
_entity_poly.pdbx_strand_id
1 'polypeptide(L)'
;MSREVDFEAKPIDPDFMNKPDEYPETGVHFDHKVFAEGKERPDASGTPYPTRLGIHGTHVAVDFDGCVADGVCMDVCPVDVFEWLLAPGKKGTGNDKVVEKGSSEWQQYRCDKSDMIR
;
A
#
# COMPACT_ATOMS: atom_id res chain seq x y z
N MET A 1 -15.30 3.23 1.68
CA MET A 1 -15.46 2.69 3.05
C MET A 1 -14.20 1.89 3.30
N SER A 2 -13.34 2.38 4.18
CA SER A 2 -12.13 1.69 4.61
C SER A 2 -12.44 0.28 5.08
N ARG A 3 -11.56 -0.67 4.73
CA ARG A 3 -11.65 -2.04 5.23
C ARG A 3 -11.14 -2.08 6.66
N GLU A 4 -11.76 -2.92 7.48
CA GLU A 4 -11.28 -3.15 8.83
C GLU A 4 -9.93 -3.88 8.76
N VAL A 5 -8.90 -3.26 9.33
CA VAL A 5 -7.54 -3.79 9.41
C VAL A 5 -7.11 -3.92 10.87
N ASP A 6 -6.07 -4.71 11.11
CA ASP A 6 -5.51 -5.02 12.44
C ASP A 6 -4.31 -4.13 12.82
N PHE A 7 -4.16 -2.97 12.18
CA PHE A 7 -3.07 -2.02 12.40
C PHE A 7 -3.53 -0.57 12.29
N GLU A 8 -2.76 0.37 12.85
CA GLU A 8 -3.06 1.80 12.74
C GLU A 8 -2.25 2.45 11.61
N ALA A 9 -2.89 2.68 10.47
CA ALA A 9 -2.26 3.33 9.33
C ALA A 9 -1.73 4.73 9.69
N LYS A 10 -0.50 5.03 9.26
CA LYS A 10 0.12 6.35 9.42
C LYS A 10 0.40 6.97 8.06
N PRO A 11 0.45 8.30 7.94
CA PRO A 11 0.87 8.95 6.70
C PRO A 11 2.26 8.49 6.26
N ILE A 12 2.44 8.34 4.95
CA ILE A 12 3.75 8.09 4.36
C ILE A 12 4.72 9.22 4.75
N ASP A 13 5.97 8.87 5.04
CA ASP A 13 7.02 9.85 5.28
C ASP A 13 7.33 10.59 3.96
N PRO A 14 7.10 11.91 3.86
CA PRO A 14 7.33 12.64 2.62
C PRO A 14 8.80 12.64 2.17
N ASP A 15 9.74 12.39 3.09
CA ASP A 15 11.18 12.38 2.83
C ASP A 15 11.75 10.96 2.66
N PHE A 16 10.91 9.92 2.48
CA PHE A 16 11.37 8.53 2.44
C PHE A 16 12.50 8.28 1.42
N MET A 17 12.46 8.92 0.25
CA MET A 17 13.50 8.80 -0.78
C MET A 17 14.86 9.39 -0.37
N ASN A 18 14.89 10.29 0.62
CA ASN A 18 16.11 10.93 1.13
C ASN A 18 16.71 10.20 2.35
N LYS A 19 16.10 9.08 2.77
CA LYS A 19 16.50 8.31 3.96
C LYS A 19 16.81 6.86 3.58
N PRO A 20 17.86 6.58 2.78
CA PRO A 20 18.16 5.23 2.29
C PRO A 20 18.46 4.21 3.40
N ASP A 21 18.93 4.68 4.57
CA ASP A 21 19.13 3.82 5.74
C ASP A 21 17.79 3.32 6.32
N GLU A 22 16.74 4.13 6.22
CA GLU A 22 15.40 3.80 6.70
C GLU A 22 14.55 3.13 5.62
N TYR A 23 14.56 3.67 4.40
CA TYR A 23 13.81 3.19 3.25
C TYR A 23 14.75 2.87 2.07
N PRO A 24 15.54 1.79 2.14
CA PRO A 24 16.38 1.38 1.02
C PRO A 24 15.52 1.00 -0.18
N GLU A 25 16.02 1.24 -1.40
CA GLU A 25 15.40 0.68 -2.61
C GLU A 25 15.61 -0.84 -2.60
N THR A 26 14.51 -1.60 -2.53
CA THR A 26 14.51 -3.05 -2.35
C THR A 26 14.15 -3.82 -3.61
N GLY A 27 13.51 -3.17 -4.59
CA GLY A 27 13.15 -3.84 -5.83
C GLY A 27 12.33 -2.98 -6.79
N VAL A 28 11.68 -3.66 -7.73
CA VAL A 28 10.78 -3.08 -8.72
C VAL A 28 9.52 -3.94 -8.79
N HIS A 29 8.36 -3.30 -8.78
CA HIS A 29 7.04 -3.90 -8.95
C HIS A 29 6.37 -3.21 -10.12
N PHE A 30 5.90 -3.94 -11.13
CA PHE A 30 5.22 -3.38 -12.32
C PHE A 30 5.81 -2.05 -12.84
N ASP A 31 7.12 -2.03 -13.08
CA ASP A 31 7.91 -0.88 -13.58
C ASP A 31 8.06 0.33 -12.63
N HIS A 32 7.57 0.26 -11.40
CA HIS A 32 7.87 1.23 -10.34
C HIS A 32 8.80 0.68 -9.27
N LYS A 33 9.61 1.58 -8.71
CA LYS A 33 10.52 1.26 -7.61
C LYS A 33 9.76 0.89 -6.34
N VAL A 34 10.32 -0.03 -5.57
CA VAL A 34 9.84 -0.42 -4.25
C VAL A 34 10.91 -0.09 -3.22
N PHE A 35 10.49 0.49 -2.10
CA PHE A 35 11.35 0.89 -1.00
C PHE A 35 10.93 0.17 0.29
N ALA A 36 11.92 -0.27 1.08
CA ALA A 36 11.73 -0.90 2.39
C ALA A 36 10.89 -2.19 2.39
N GLU A 37 10.75 -2.89 1.25
CA GLU A 37 10.11 -4.20 1.22
C GLU A 37 10.91 -5.20 2.07
N GLY A 38 10.21 -6.02 2.86
CA GLY A 38 10.81 -6.95 3.82
C GLY A 38 11.32 -6.29 5.11
N LYS A 39 11.31 -4.96 5.21
CA LYS A 39 11.70 -4.24 6.44
C LYS A 39 10.51 -4.07 7.37
N GLU A 40 10.75 -4.32 8.65
CA GLU A 40 9.76 -4.04 9.68
C GLU A 40 9.70 -2.53 9.96
N ARG A 41 8.50 -1.95 9.86
CA ARG A 41 8.25 -0.52 10.11
C ARG A 41 7.11 -0.39 11.14
N PRO A 42 7.16 0.60 12.05
CA PRO A 42 6.10 0.80 13.02
C PRO A 42 4.90 1.53 12.40
N ASP A 43 3.72 1.19 12.88
CA ASP A 43 2.44 1.83 12.59
C ASP A 43 2.25 3.12 13.44
N ALA A 44 1.07 3.73 13.41
CA ALA A 44 0.80 4.97 14.17
C ALA A 44 0.85 4.78 15.70
N SER A 45 0.59 3.57 16.19
CA SER A 45 0.65 3.21 17.61
C SER A 45 2.08 2.88 18.09
N GLY A 46 3.04 2.76 17.16
CA GLY A 46 4.40 2.31 17.44
C GLY A 46 4.56 0.78 17.40
N THR A 47 3.51 0.05 17.03
CA THR A 47 3.55 -1.40 16.86
C THR A 47 4.01 -1.75 15.45
N PRO A 48 4.80 -2.83 15.23
CA PRO A 48 5.17 -3.23 13.87
C PRO A 48 3.96 -3.47 12.96
N TYR A 49 4.02 -2.98 11.72
CA TYR A 49 3.05 -3.36 10.70
C TYR A 49 2.99 -4.89 10.55
N PRO A 50 1.80 -5.47 10.35
CA PRO A 50 1.65 -6.91 10.14
C PRO A 50 2.21 -7.38 8.80
N THR A 51 2.38 -6.45 7.86
CA THR A 51 2.97 -6.68 6.53
C THR A 51 4.34 -6.00 6.43
N ARG A 52 5.13 -6.41 5.43
CA ARG A 52 6.42 -5.81 5.09
C ARG A 52 6.50 -5.61 3.57
N LEU A 53 5.50 -4.96 3.02
CA LEU A 53 5.33 -4.74 1.58
C LEU A 53 6.05 -3.47 1.11
N GLY A 54 6.32 -2.53 2.02
CA GLY A 54 7.08 -1.33 1.71
C GLY A 54 6.27 -0.26 0.96
N ILE A 55 6.99 0.67 0.35
CA ILE A 55 6.44 1.81 -0.41
C ILE A 55 6.68 1.55 -1.89
N HIS A 56 5.61 1.66 -2.67
CA HIS A 56 5.62 1.47 -4.11
C HIS A 56 5.52 2.83 -4.81
N GLY A 57 6.46 3.16 -5.69
CA GLY A 57 6.46 4.39 -6.49
C GLY A 57 7.42 5.47 -5.97
N THR A 58 7.46 6.61 -6.67
CA THR A 58 8.36 7.75 -6.38
C THR A 58 7.59 9.06 -6.32
N HIS A 59 7.22 9.61 -7.48
CA HIS A 59 6.46 10.87 -7.60
C HIS A 59 5.02 10.70 -7.12
N VAL A 60 4.41 9.59 -7.50
CA VAL A 60 3.19 9.06 -6.91
C VAL A 60 3.62 7.78 -6.21
N ALA A 61 3.39 7.71 -4.91
CA ALA A 61 3.83 6.59 -4.09
C ALA A 61 2.70 6.14 -3.15
N VAL A 62 2.56 4.82 -2.98
CA VAL A 62 1.62 4.21 -2.05
C VAL A 62 2.40 3.37 -1.06
N ASP A 63 2.24 3.65 0.23
CA ASP A 63 2.73 2.78 1.28
C ASP A 63 1.80 1.57 1.40
N PHE A 64 2.25 0.39 0.97
CA PHE A 64 1.43 -0.81 1.01
C PHE A 64 1.24 -1.33 2.44
N ASP A 65 2.15 -1.03 3.37
CA ASP A 65 1.96 -1.38 4.78
C ASP A 65 0.89 -0.49 5.43
N GLY A 66 0.82 0.78 5.04
CA GLY A 66 -0.20 1.72 5.51
C GLY A 66 -1.53 1.72 4.75
N CYS A 67 -1.59 1.12 3.55
CA CYS A 67 -2.81 1.14 2.72
C CYS A 67 -3.93 0.30 3.35
N VAL A 68 -5.10 0.92 3.53
CA VAL A 68 -6.30 0.31 4.15
C VAL A 68 -7.44 0.02 3.17
N ALA A 69 -7.14 0.03 1.87
CA ALA A 69 -8.12 -0.16 0.80
C ALA A 69 -9.35 0.77 0.88
N ASP A 70 -9.17 2.02 1.32
CA ASP A 70 -10.29 2.96 1.39
C ASP A 70 -10.85 3.34 0.01
N GLY A 71 -9.94 3.57 -0.96
CA GLY A 71 -10.28 3.86 -2.35
C GLY A 71 -10.39 5.35 -2.70
N VAL A 72 -10.41 6.26 -1.72
CA VAL A 72 -10.52 7.71 -1.98
C VAL A 72 -9.43 8.24 -2.90
N CYS A 73 -8.21 7.70 -2.84
CA CYS A 73 -7.11 8.10 -3.73
C CYS A 73 -7.45 7.89 -5.21
N MET A 74 -8.24 6.87 -5.53
CA MET A 74 -8.70 6.60 -6.89
C MET A 74 -9.90 7.47 -7.26
N ASP A 75 -10.81 7.74 -6.32
CA ASP A 75 -12.00 8.56 -6.57
C ASP A 75 -11.67 10.03 -6.82
N VAL A 76 -10.61 10.55 -6.19
CA VAL A 76 -10.20 11.97 -6.32
C VAL A 76 -9.18 12.20 -7.43
N CYS A 77 -8.57 11.14 -7.97
CA CYS A 77 -7.54 11.28 -9.00
C CYS A 77 -8.18 11.69 -10.34
N PRO A 78 -7.86 12.88 -10.89
CA PRO A 78 -8.49 13.35 -12.13
C PRO A 78 -7.96 12.66 -13.39
N VAL A 79 -6.88 11.86 -13.27
CA VAL A 79 -6.15 11.27 -14.40
C VAL A 79 -5.86 9.78 -14.21
N ASP A 80 -6.58 9.12 -13.29
CA ASP A 80 -6.62 7.65 -13.17
C ASP A 80 -5.26 6.96 -13.05
N VAL A 81 -4.40 7.41 -12.15
CA VAL A 81 -3.05 6.82 -11.97
C VAL A 81 -3.02 5.52 -11.17
N PHE A 82 -4.16 5.10 -10.60
CA PHE A 82 -4.24 3.97 -9.68
C PHE A 82 -5.23 2.91 -10.15
N GLU A 83 -4.93 1.65 -9.84
CA GLU A 83 -5.86 0.52 -9.90
C GLU A 83 -5.73 -0.38 -8.66
N TRP A 84 -6.68 -1.31 -8.48
CA TRP A 84 -6.61 -2.30 -7.41
C TRP A 84 -5.65 -3.44 -7.76
N LEU A 85 -4.69 -3.71 -6.88
CA LEU A 85 -3.68 -4.76 -7.05
C LEU A 85 -4.30 -6.14 -7.27
N LEU A 86 -5.25 -6.51 -6.41
CA LEU A 86 -5.90 -7.84 -6.41
C LEU A 86 -7.16 -7.89 -7.29
N ALA A 87 -7.57 -6.75 -7.85
CA ALA A 87 -8.66 -6.65 -8.82
C ALA A 87 -8.23 -5.80 -10.05
N PRO A 88 -7.31 -6.32 -10.89
CA PRO A 88 -6.76 -5.57 -12.03
C PRO A 88 -7.86 -5.02 -12.95
N GLY A 89 -7.65 -3.80 -13.44
CA GLY A 89 -8.59 -3.05 -14.28
C GLY A 89 -9.77 -2.44 -13.52
N LYS A 90 -9.86 -2.60 -12.20
CA LYS A 90 -10.85 -1.92 -11.36
C LYS A 90 -10.22 -0.78 -10.58
N LYS A 91 -11.03 0.25 -10.32
CA LYS A 91 -10.66 1.43 -9.52
C LYS A 91 -11.86 1.96 -8.73
N GLY A 92 -11.58 2.80 -7.76
CA GLY A 92 -12.58 3.53 -6.99
C GLY A 92 -13.10 2.77 -5.78
N THR A 93 -13.67 3.53 -4.85
CA THR A 93 -14.13 3.02 -3.56
C THR A 93 -15.14 1.90 -3.71
N GLY A 94 -14.90 0.78 -3.02
CA GLY A 94 -15.80 -0.37 -2.99
C GLY A 94 -15.70 -1.32 -4.20
N ASN A 95 -14.81 -1.03 -5.16
CA ASN A 95 -14.51 -1.92 -6.28
C ASN A 95 -13.28 -2.82 -6.03
N ASP A 96 -12.69 -2.74 -4.82
CA ASP A 96 -11.59 -3.57 -4.35
C ASP A 96 -12.00 -5.04 -4.19
N LYS A 97 -11.02 -5.94 -4.23
CA LYS A 97 -11.24 -7.33 -3.83
C LYS A 97 -11.38 -7.40 -2.30
N VAL A 98 -12.51 -7.92 -1.85
CA VAL A 98 -12.71 -8.21 -0.42
C VAL A 98 -11.81 -9.38 -0.02
N VAL A 99 -10.78 -9.08 0.76
CA VAL A 99 -9.83 -10.06 1.29
C VAL A 99 -10.39 -10.67 2.58
N GLU A 100 -10.68 -11.97 2.57
CA GLU A 100 -11.28 -12.66 3.72
C GLU A 100 -10.27 -12.83 4.87
N LYS A 101 -10.65 -12.40 6.08
CA LYS A 101 -9.80 -12.49 7.28
C LYS A 101 -9.40 -13.94 7.58
N GLY A 102 -8.09 -14.17 7.69
CA GLY A 102 -7.51 -15.49 7.96
C GLY A 102 -7.10 -16.29 6.72
N SER A 103 -7.50 -15.86 5.52
CA SER A 103 -7.00 -16.43 4.26
C SER A 103 -5.50 -16.19 4.07
N SER A 104 -4.87 -16.94 3.15
CA SER A 104 -3.46 -16.71 2.77
C SER A 104 -3.23 -15.30 2.21
N GLU A 105 -4.18 -14.78 1.41
CA GLU A 105 -4.12 -13.42 0.89
C GLU A 105 -4.22 -12.38 2.00
N TRP A 106 -5.05 -12.62 3.02
CA TRP A 106 -5.12 -11.75 4.19
C TRP A 106 -3.82 -11.78 4.99
N GLN A 107 -3.19 -12.95 5.13
CA GLN A 107 -1.89 -13.08 5.79
C GLN A 107 -0.80 -12.28 5.07
N GLN A 108 -0.89 -12.19 3.74
CA GLN A 108 0.08 -11.48 2.91
C GLN A 108 -0.18 -9.96 2.85
N TYR A 109 -1.43 -9.52 2.66
CA TYR A 109 -1.75 -8.13 2.33
C TYR A 109 -2.64 -7.42 3.36
N ARG A 110 -3.38 -8.15 4.20
CA ARG A 110 -4.47 -7.69 5.08
C ARG A 110 -5.71 -7.10 4.39
N CYS A 111 -5.52 -6.41 3.27
CA CYS A 111 -6.57 -5.86 2.42
C CYS A 111 -6.04 -5.72 0.98
N ASP A 112 -6.90 -5.35 0.03
CA ASP A 112 -6.44 -4.97 -1.31
C ASP A 112 -5.51 -3.73 -1.24
N LYS A 113 -4.72 -3.50 -2.28
CA LYS A 113 -3.76 -2.39 -2.33
C LYS A 113 -4.04 -1.52 -3.53
N SER A 114 -4.00 -0.21 -3.30
CA SER A 114 -3.98 0.76 -4.38
C SER A 114 -2.58 0.71 -4.99
N ASP A 115 -2.49 0.28 -6.23
CA ASP A 115 -1.23 0.23 -6.97
C ASP A 115 -1.28 1.19 -8.15
N MET A 116 -0.11 1.55 -8.69
CA MET A 116 -0.06 2.33 -9.92
C MET A 116 -0.60 1.49 -11.09
N ILE A 117 -1.27 2.16 -12.04
CA ILE A 117 -1.70 1.50 -13.28
C ILE A 117 -0.52 0.89 -14.04
N ARG A 118 -0.70 -0.33 -14.54
CA ARG A 118 0.28 -1.06 -15.34
C ARG A 118 0.24 -0.70 -16.83
#